data_AF-A0A362XH71-F1
#
_entry.id   AF-A0A362XH71-F1
#
_cell.length_a   1.000
_cell.length_b   1.000
_cell.length_c   1.000
_cell.angle_alpha   90.00
_cell.angle_beta   90.00
_cell.angle_gamma   90.00
#
_symmetry.space_group_name_H-M   'P 1'
#
loop_
_entity.id
_entity.type
_entity.pdbx_description
1 polymer ?
#
loop_
_entity_poly.entity_id
_entity_poly.type
_entity_poly.pdbx_seq_one_letter_code
_entity_poly.pdbx_strand_id
1 'polypeptide(L)'
;MIRFLSIFLGLVLLSCNPKKQEAPILVETSKEIQLDSLPEIFISNSSELYRNWPTLQLFSQTYETLYKVNNSEDLLLAVENALKSAENLENQQKPEEIGSPGYLSRLDLLKTELFRLKEKLSEGRVDSTILEDTFIAYKGLMKYISLQWERNGD
;
A
#
# COMPACT_ATOMS: atom_id res chain seq x y z
N MET A 1 11.59 52.40 35.54
CA MET A 1 11.43 51.47 34.41
C MET A 1 12.72 50.71 34.09
N ILE A 2 13.36 50.02 35.06
CA ILE A 2 14.65 49.32 34.83
C ILE A 2 14.67 47.90 35.45
N ARG A 3 13.62 47.48 36.18
CA ARG A 3 13.64 46.20 36.92
C ARG A 3 12.98 44.99 36.24
N PHE A 4 12.28 45.18 35.12
CA PHE A 4 11.64 44.07 34.41
C PHE A 4 12.41 43.58 33.17
N LEU A 5 13.40 44.32 32.69
CA LEU A 5 14.15 43.95 31.47
C LEU A 5 15.22 42.87 31.72
N SER A 6 15.67 42.69 32.96
CA SER A 6 16.74 41.73 33.29
C SER A 6 16.27 40.27 33.38
N ILE A 7 14.96 40.02 33.52
CA ILE A 7 14.42 38.66 33.67
C ILE A 7 14.22 37.99 32.30
N PHE A 8 13.93 38.77 31.25
CA PHE A 8 13.72 38.23 29.90
C PHE A 8 15.01 37.84 29.17
N LEU A 9 16.16 38.43 29.55
CA LEU A 9 17.45 38.18 28.89
C LEU A 9 18.16 36.92 29.42
N GLY A 10 17.74 36.37 30.56
CA GLY A 10 18.33 35.15 31.14
C GLY A 10 17.79 33.83 30.59
N LEU A 11 16.62 33.83 29.92
CA LEU A 11 15.92 32.61 29.49
C LEU A 11 16.37 32.08 28.11
N VAL A 12 17.13 32.86 27.34
CA VAL A 12 17.53 32.47 25.97
C VAL A 12 18.79 31.60 25.93
N LEU A 13 19.56 31.53 27.04
CA LEU A 13 20.85 30.82 27.08
C LEU A 13 20.77 29.37 27.59
N LEU A 14 19.57 28.87 27.95
CA LEU A 14 19.38 27.50 28.46
C LEU A 14 18.90 26.49 27.39
N SER A 15 18.73 26.90 26.13
CA SER A 15 18.34 25.98 25.05
C SER A 15 19.56 25.55 24.23
N CYS A 16 20.39 24.68 24.80
CA CYS A 16 21.40 23.93 24.07
C CYS A 16 21.30 22.47 24.49
N ASN A 17 20.39 21.73 23.86
CA ASN A 17 20.36 20.27 23.97
C ASN A 17 21.52 19.73 23.12
N PRO A 18 22.42 18.88 23.66
CA PRO A 18 23.38 18.19 22.83
C PRO A 18 22.60 17.36 21.82
N LYS A 19 22.76 17.67 20.52
CA LYS A 19 22.31 16.79 19.45
C LYS A 19 22.95 15.44 19.70
N LYS A 20 22.16 14.45 20.09
CA LYS A 20 22.59 13.06 20.09
C LYS A 20 23.05 12.79 18.67
N GLN A 21 24.34 12.53 18.53
CA GLN A 21 24.92 12.06 17.29
C GLN A 21 24.29 10.69 17.07
N GLU A 22 23.29 10.63 16.19
CA GLU A 22 22.74 9.37 15.72
C GLU A 22 23.91 8.62 15.08
N ALA A 23 24.27 7.50 15.70
CA ALA A 23 25.21 6.56 15.12
C ALA A 23 24.71 6.22 13.70
N PRO A 24 25.61 6.13 12.71
CA PRO A 24 25.20 5.69 11.38
C PRO A 24 24.57 4.32 11.53
N ILE A 25 23.26 4.26 11.28
CA ILE A 25 22.54 2.99 11.17
C ILE A 25 23.18 2.31 9.97
N LEU A 26 23.98 1.29 10.23
CA LEU A 26 24.38 0.33 9.21
C LEU A 26 23.07 -0.22 8.64
N VAL A 27 22.74 0.21 7.44
CA VAL A 27 21.64 -0.34 6.67
C VAL A 27 22.03 -1.78 6.40
N GLU A 28 21.46 -2.68 7.19
CA GLU A 28 21.57 -4.12 7.01
C GLU A 28 20.84 -4.45 5.71
N THR A 29 21.59 -4.41 4.61
CA THR A 29 21.08 -4.72 3.28
C THR A 29 20.58 -6.15 3.24
N SER A 30 19.35 -6.30 2.74
CA SER A 30 18.63 -7.53 2.42
C SER A 30 18.32 -8.45 3.59
N LYS A 31 17.30 -8.07 4.37
CA LYS A 31 16.48 -9.06 5.07
C LYS A 31 15.67 -9.81 4.00
N GLU A 32 16.00 -11.08 3.77
CA GLU A 32 15.28 -11.96 2.85
C GLU A 32 13.80 -12.04 3.27
N ILE A 33 12.90 -11.63 2.39
CA ILE A 33 11.46 -11.61 2.67
C ILE A 33 10.91 -12.97 2.25
N GLN A 34 10.62 -13.83 3.22
CA GLN A 34 9.92 -15.09 2.96
C GLN A 34 8.43 -14.81 2.74
N LEU A 35 8.06 -14.58 1.48
CA LEU A 35 6.67 -14.53 1.04
C LEU A 35 6.26 -15.94 0.59
N ASP A 36 5.90 -16.79 1.54
CA ASP A 36 5.32 -18.09 1.21
C ASP A 36 4.04 -17.86 0.36
N SER A 37 3.95 -18.64 -0.72
CA SER A 37 3.04 -18.49 -1.85
C SER A 37 1.58 -18.21 -1.46
N LEU A 38 0.98 -17.20 -2.10
CA LEU A 38 -0.42 -16.86 -1.90
C LEU A 38 -1.39 -18.00 -2.23
N PRO A 39 -2.52 -18.11 -1.51
CA PRO A 39 -3.68 -18.81 -2.03
C PRO A 39 -4.17 -18.13 -3.31
N GLU A 40 -4.44 -18.93 -4.33
CA GLU A 40 -4.99 -18.47 -5.60
C GLU A 40 -6.35 -17.78 -5.38
N ILE A 41 -6.52 -16.58 -5.93
CA ILE A 41 -7.82 -15.89 -5.89
C ILE A 41 -8.65 -16.41 -7.05
N PHE A 42 -9.70 -17.16 -6.73
CA PHE A 42 -10.70 -17.55 -7.71
C PHE A 42 -11.74 -16.44 -7.89
N ILE A 43 -11.86 -15.95 -9.13
CA ILE A 43 -12.92 -15.04 -9.57
C ILE A 43 -13.77 -15.83 -10.56
N SER A 44 -15.05 -16.01 -10.25
CA SER A 44 -15.95 -16.71 -11.17
C SER A 44 -16.04 -15.91 -12.47
N ASN A 45 -15.94 -16.59 -13.62
CA ASN A 45 -15.93 -15.95 -14.94
C ASN A 45 -14.77 -14.94 -15.17
N SER A 46 -13.63 -15.10 -14.48
CA SER A 46 -12.44 -14.25 -14.62
C SER A 46 -12.05 -13.96 -16.07
N SER A 47 -12.13 -14.96 -16.95
CA SER A 47 -11.77 -14.80 -18.36
C SER A 47 -12.67 -13.78 -19.10
N GLU A 48 -13.95 -13.70 -18.77
CA GLU A 48 -14.88 -12.76 -19.38
C GLU A 48 -14.76 -11.38 -18.77
N LEU A 49 -14.73 -11.32 -17.43
CA LEU A 49 -14.50 -10.07 -16.70
C LEU A 49 -13.20 -9.39 -17.16
N TYR A 50 -12.10 -10.13 -17.31
CA TYR A 50 -10.82 -9.57 -17.78
C TYR A 50 -10.84 -9.18 -19.25
N ARG A 51 -11.60 -9.87 -20.11
CA ARG A 51 -11.81 -9.43 -21.50
C ARG A 51 -12.58 -8.11 -21.56
N ASN A 52 -13.60 -7.95 -20.72
CA ASN A 52 -14.44 -6.75 -20.69
C ASN A 52 -13.79 -5.59 -19.90
N TRP A 53 -12.86 -5.89 -19.00
CA TRP A 53 -12.16 -4.90 -18.20
C TRP A 53 -10.64 -5.15 -18.15
N PRO A 54 -9.91 -4.86 -19.25
CA PRO A 54 -8.47 -5.10 -19.34
C PRO A 54 -7.66 -4.39 -18.24
N THR A 55 -8.10 -3.23 -17.77
CA THR A 55 -7.46 -2.51 -16.65
C THR A 55 -7.46 -3.34 -15.37
N LEU A 56 -8.53 -4.09 -15.09
CA LEU A 56 -8.59 -4.99 -13.95
C LEU A 56 -7.60 -6.15 -14.09
N GLN A 57 -7.45 -6.70 -15.30
CA GLN A 57 -6.49 -7.75 -15.56
C GLN A 57 -5.06 -7.26 -15.29
N LEU A 58 -4.71 -6.09 -15.85
CA LEU A 58 -3.41 -5.48 -15.64
C LEU A 58 -3.16 -5.19 -14.16
N PHE A 59 -4.15 -4.65 -13.45
CA PHE A 59 -4.09 -4.43 -12.02
C PHE A 59 -3.83 -5.72 -11.23
N SER A 60 -4.57 -6.79 -11.51
CA SER A 60 -4.39 -8.09 -10.86
C SER A 60 -2.98 -8.63 -11.06
N GLN A 61 -2.50 -8.63 -12.31
CA GLN A 61 -1.14 -9.07 -12.66
C GLN A 61 -0.06 -8.21 -11.99
N THR A 62 -0.28 -6.89 -11.92
CA THR A 62 0.65 -5.96 -11.25
C THR A 62 0.71 -6.25 -9.75
N TYR A 63 -0.44 -6.44 -9.10
CA TYR A 63 -0.49 -6.73 -7.67
C TYR A 63 0.18 -8.06 -7.31
N GLU A 64 0.00 -9.11 -8.12
CA GLU A 64 0.65 -10.41 -7.92
C GLU A 64 2.19 -10.35 -7.94
N THR A 65 2.79 -9.29 -8.51
CA THR A 65 4.26 -9.13 -8.51
C THR A 65 4.83 -8.94 -7.10
N LEU A 66 4.05 -8.42 -6.14
CA LEU A 66 4.47 -8.26 -4.74
C LEU A 66 4.92 -9.58 -4.11
N TYR A 67 4.44 -10.72 -4.62
CA TYR A 67 4.71 -12.06 -4.09
C TYR A 67 5.74 -12.85 -4.91
N LYS A 68 6.32 -12.21 -5.93
CA LYS A 68 7.33 -12.82 -6.81
C LYS A 68 8.74 -12.24 -6.56
N VAL A 69 8.83 -11.21 -5.74
CA VAL A 69 10.06 -10.50 -5.41
C VAL A 69 10.64 -11.01 -4.09
N ASN A 70 11.96 -11.06 -3.99
CA ASN A 70 12.67 -11.71 -2.87
C ASN A 70 13.49 -10.73 -2.03
N ASN A 71 13.44 -9.43 -2.33
CA ASN A 71 14.15 -8.39 -1.59
C ASN A 71 13.29 -7.13 -1.42
N SER A 72 13.68 -6.29 -0.47
CA SER A 72 12.93 -5.10 -0.08
C SER A 72 12.91 -3.99 -1.13
N GLU A 73 13.95 -3.88 -1.96
CA GLU A 73 14.02 -2.86 -3.01
C GLU A 73 13.03 -3.17 -4.14
N ASP A 74 13.05 -4.42 -4.61
CA ASP A 74 12.11 -4.91 -5.61
C ASP A 74 10.67 -4.93 -5.06
N LEU A 75 10.47 -5.22 -3.77
CA LEU A 75 9.15 -5.13 -3.14
C LEU A 75 8.66 -3.68 -3.05
N LEU A 76 9.53 -2.72 -2.73
CA LEU A 76 9.18 -1.31 -2.77
C LEU A 76 8.73 -0.89 -4.17
N LEU A 77 9.49 -1.26 -5.19
CA LEU A 77 9.13 -0.99 -6.59
C LEU A 77 7.80 -1.66 -6.99
N ALA A 78 7.59 -2.91 -6.59
CA ALA A 78 6.35 -3.64 -6.85
C ALA A 78 5.13 -2.94 -6.20
N VAL A 79 5.28 -2.45 -4.96
CA VAL A 79 4.25 -1.69 -4.24
C VAL A 79 3.94 -0.37 -4.93
N GLU A 80 4.94 0.36 -5.40
CA GLU A 80 4.75 1.60 -6.16
C GLU A 80 4.00 1.35 -7.48
N ASN A 81 4.35 0.28 -8.18
CA ASN A 81 3.64 -0.13 -9.39
C ASN A 81 2.19 -0.53 -9.09
N ALA A 82 1.95 -1.25 -7.99
CA ALA A 82 0.60 -1.63 -7.58
C ALA A 82 -0.27 -0.41 -7.21
N LEU A 83 0.29 0.59 -6.51
CA LEU A 83 -0.40 1.86 -6.21
C LEU A 83 -0.81 2.58 -7.49
N LYS A 84 0.13 2.75 -8.43
CA LYS A 84 -0.16 3.40 -9.72
C LYS A 84 -1.19 2.63 -10.53
N SER A 85 -1.16 1.29 -10.48
CA SER A 85 -2.14 0.44 -11.14
C SER A 85 -3.52 0.55 -10.49
N ALA A 86 -3.59 0.68 -9.16
CA ALA A 86 -4.84 0.94 -8.45
C ALA A 86 -5.44 2.32 -8.80
N GLU A 87 -4.62 3.36 -8.91
CA GLU A 87 -5.04 4.69 -9.39
C GLU A 87 -5.55 4.63 -10.83
N ASN A 88 -4.90 3.86 -11.70
CA ASN A 88 -5.40 3.64 -13.05
C ASN A 88 -6.75 2.91 -13.04
N LEU A 89 -6.90 1.88 -12.22
CA LEU A 89 -8.16 1.15 -12.07
C LEU A 89 -9.30 2.05 -11.57
N GLU A 90 -9.00 3.00 -10.69
CA GLU A 90 -9.96 4.00 -10.19
C GLU A 90 -10.42 4.98 -11.28
N ASN A 91 -9.47 5.48 -12.07
CA ASN A 91 -9.71 6.56 -13.03
C ASN A 91 -10.24 6.07 -14.39
N GLN A 92 -10.08 4.78 -14.70
CA GLN A 92 -10.56 4.20 -15.95
C GLN A 92 -12.04 3.81 -15.87
N GLN A 93 -12.68 3.71 -17.03
CA GLN A 93 -14.07 3.27 -17.09
C GLN A 93 -14.18 1.83 -16.59
N LYS A 94 -14.98 1.64 -15.55
CA LYS A 94 -15.37 0.33 -15.03
C LYS A 94 -16.69 -0.13 -15.67
N PRO A 95 -16.97 -1.44 -15.71
CA PRO A 95 -18.27 -1.96 -16.10
C PRO A 95 -19.41 -1.38 -15.22
N GLU A 96 -20.60 -1.23 -15.80
CA GLU A 96 -21.77 -0.65 -15.13
C GLU A 96 -22.27 -1.56 -14.00
N GLU A 97 -22.07 -2.87 -14.17
CA GLU A 97 -22.39 -3.95 -13.24
C GLU A 97 -21.69 -3.78 -11.89
N ILE A 98 -20.57 -3.06 -11.85
CA ILE A 98 -19.76 -2.85 -10.65
C ILE A 98 -20.22 -1.58 -9.94
N GLY A 99 -21.05 -1.71 -8.90
CA GLY A 99 -21.53 -0.54 -8.13
C GLY A 99 -20.40 0.30 -7.50
N SER A 100 -20.40 1.62 -7.73
CA SER A 100 -19.30 2.51 -7.38
C SER A 100 -18.97 2.60 -5.87
N PRO A 101 -19.92 2.78 -4.94
CA PRO A 101 -19.57 3.02 -3.53
C PRO A 101 -18.82 1.84 -2.89
N GLY A 102 -19.30 0.62 -3.12
CA GLY A 102 -18.68 -0.58 -2.54
C GLY A 102 -17.34 -0.94 -3.18
N TYR A 103 -17.18 -0.61 -4.47
CA TYR A 103 -15.92 -0.76 -5.20
C TYR A 103 -14.87 0.23 -4.71
N LEU A 104 -15.20 1.53 -4.72
CA LEU A 104 -14.26 2.60 -4.34
C LEU A 104 -13.79 2.45 -2.89
N SER A 105 -14.70 2.15 -1.95
CA SER A 105 -14.33 1.93 -0.55
C SER A 105 -13.32 0.78 -0.37
N ARG A 106 -13.40 -0.29 -1.17
CA ARG A 106 -12.46 -1.42 -1.11
C ARG A 106 -11.14 -1.12 -1.82
N LEU A 107 -11.20 -0.38 -2.93
CA LEU A 107 -10.01 0.10 -3.62
C LEU A 107 -9.22 1.08 -2.74
N ASP A 108 -9.90 1.98 -2.02
CA ASP A 108 -9.30 2.88 -1.05
C ASP A 108 -8.63 2.14 0.08
N LEU A 109 -9.30 1.13 0.67
CA LEU A 109 -8.69 0.28 1.69
C LEU A 109 -7.40 -0.37 1.18
N LEU A 110 -7.41 -0.94 -0.02
CA LEU A 110 -6.20 -1.51 -0.61
C LEU A 110 -5.09 -0.47 -0.81
N LYS A 111 -5.41 0.72 -1.35
CA LYS A 111 -4.44 1.81 -1.50
C LYS A 111 -3.84 2.21 -0.15
N THR A 112 -4.67 2.32 0.90
CA THR A 112 -4.20 2.60 2.26
C THR A 112 -3.20 1.56 2.75
N GLU A 113 -3.50 0.27 2.57
CA GLU A 113 -2.60 -0.81 2.99
C GLU A 113 -1.30 -0.84 2.18
N LEU A 114 -1.36 -0.56 0.88
CA LEU A 114 -0.17 -0.40 0.04
C LEU A 114 0.69 0.81 0.45
N PHE A 115 0.08 1.94 0.81
CA PHE A 115 0.83 3.09 1.35
C PHE A 115 1.51 2.77 2.68
N ARG A 116 0.83 2.05 3.57
CA ARG A 116 1.40 1.60 4.85
C ARG A 116 2.56 0.64 4.63
N LEU A 117 2.44 -0.31 3.71
CA LEU A 117 3.52 -1.20 3.32
C LEU A 117 4.70 -0.41 2.72
N LYS A 118 4.45 0.55 1.83
CA LYS A 118 5.47 1.43 1.24
C LYS A 118 6.26 2.20 2.30
N GLU A 119 5.58 2.80 3.28
CA GLU A 119 6.21 3.50 4.39
C GLU A 119 7.12 2.54 5.17
N LYS A 120 6.62 1.35 5.50
CA LYS A 120 7.35 0.36 6.31
C LYS A 120 8.56 -0.22 5.59
N LEU A 121 8.46 -0.41 4.28
CA LEU A 121 9.60 -0.73 3.40
C LEU A 121 10.65 0.37 3.44
N SER A 122 10.22 1.63 3.34
CA SER A 122 11.13 2.79 3.38
C SER A 122 11.82 2.95 4.73
N GLU A 123 11.18 2.52 5.83
CA GLU A 123 11.76 2.50 7.18
C GLU A 123 12.64 1.27 7.46
N GLY A 124 12.66 0.27 6.58
CA GLY A 124 13.28 -1.03 6.85
C GLY A 124 12.57 -1.84 7.95
N ARG A 125 11.28 -1.56 8.21
CA ARG A 125 10.47 -2.14 9.29
C ARG A 125 9.33 -3.01 8.78
N VAL A 126 9.58 -3.79 7.74
CA VAL A 126 8.57 -4.71 7.20
C VAL A 126 8.47 -5.96 8.05
N ASP A 127 7.24 -6.35 8.33
CA ASP A 127 6.88 -7.64 8.88
C ASP A 127 5.78 -8.30 8.02
N SER A 128 5.50 -9.56 8.32
CA SER A 128 4.51 -10.35 7.58
C SER A 128 3.07 -9.86 7.75
N THR A 129 2.76 -9.16 8.84
CA THR A 129 1.39 -8.71 9.13
C THR A 129 0.93 -7.63 8.17
N ILE A 130 1.84 -6.73 7.83
CA ILE A 130 1.58 -5.66 6.86
C ILE A 130 1.35 -6.21 5.45
N LEU A 131 2.08 -7.25 5.06
CA LEU A 131 1.86 -7.95 3.79
C LEU A 131 0.51 -8.68 3.78
N GLU A 132 0.15 -9.33 4.89
CA GLU A 132 -1.14 -10.01 5.06
C GLU A 132 -2.32 -9.03 4.97
N ASP A 133 -2.21 -7.86 5.58
CA ASP A 133 -3.25 -6.82 5.52
C ASP A 133 -3.48 -6.34 4.08
N THR A 134 -2.40 -6.15 3.28
CA THR A 134 -2.56 -5.84 1.85
C THR A 134 -3.30 -6.95 1.12
N PHE A 135 -3.00 -8.21 1.43
CA PHE A 135 -3.62 -9.37 0.79
C PHE A 135 -5.11 -9.49 1.14
N ILE A 136 -5.46 -9.21 2.40
CA ILE A 136 -6.85 -9.20 2.86
C ILE A 136 -7.64 -8.11 2.13
N ALA A 137 -7.08 -6.91 2.01
CA ALA A 137 -7.71 -5.81 1.27
C ALA A 137 -7.90 -6.15 -0.22
N TYR A 138 -6.88 -6.72 -0.86
CA TYR A 138 -6.95 -7.15 -2.25
C TYR A 138 -8.00 -8.26 -2.47
N LYS A 139 -8.02 -9.29 -1.64
CA LYS A 139 -9.09 -10.32 -1.66
C LYS A 139 -10.48 -9.71 -1.49
N GLY A 140 -10.62 -8.75 -0.58
CA GLY A 140 -11.87 -8.05 -0.34
C GLY A 140 -12.38 -7.32 -1.59
N LEU A 141 -11.47 -6.63 -2.30
CA LEU A 141 -11.74 -5.97 -3.57
C LEU A 141 -12.15 -6.98 -4.66
N MET A 142 -11.32 -8.00 -4.92
CA MET A 142 -11.58 -8.96 -5.99
C MET A 142 -12.86 -9.76 -5.76
N LYS A 143 -13.15 -10.13 -4.51
CA LYS A 143 -14.40 -10.81 -4.13
C LYS A 143 -15.61 -9.92 -4.40
N TYR A 144 -15.54 -8.63 -4.07
CA TYR A 144 -16.64 -7.71 -4.36
C TYR A 144 -16.90 -7.60 -5.86
N ILE A 145 -15.83 -7.44 -6.65
CA ILE A 145 -15.93 -7.35 -8.10
C ILE A 145 -16.57 -8.62 -8.67
N SER A 146 -16.10 -9.81 -8.28
CA SER A 146 -16.68 -11.10 -8.70
C SER A 146 -18.18 -11.16 -8.40
N LEU A 147 -18.57 -10.84 -7.16
CA LEU A 147 -19.97 -10.89 -6.73
C LEU A 147 -20.85 -9.88 -7.45
N GLN A 148 -20.34 -8.69 -7.79
CA GLN A 148 -21.11 -7.71 -8.55
C GLN A 148 -21.25 -8.14 -10.02
N TRP A 149 -20.20 -8.66 -10.62
CA TRP A 149 -20.21 -9.19 -11.97
C TRP A 149 -21.22 -10.34 -12.12
N GLU A 150 -21.15 -11.34 -11.23
CA GLU A 150 -22.06 -12.49 -11.24
C GLU A 150 -23.53 -12.13 -11.02
N ARG A 151 -23.81 -11.07 -10.25
CA ARG A 151 -25.20 -10.67 -9.92
C ARG A 151 -25.88 -9.86 -11.00
N ASN A 152 -25.10 -9.16 -11.83
CA ASN A 152 -25.61 -8.13 -12.73
C ASN A 152 -25.24 -8.40 -14.20
N GLY A 153 -24.52 -9.49 -14.49
CA GLY A 153 -24.09 -9.90 -15.84
C GLY A 153 -25.09 -10.77 -16.61
N ASP A 154 -26.35 -10.83 -16.17
CA ASP A 154 -27.47 -11.53 -16.83
C ASP A 154 -28.36 -10.55 -17.63
#